data_AF-A0A6B3HKE6-F1
#
_entry.id   AF-A0A6B3HKE6-F1
#
_cell.length_a   1.000
_cell.length_b   1.000
_cell.length_c   1.000
_cell.angle_alpha   90.00
_cell.angle_beta   90.00
_cell.angle_gamma   90.00
#
_symmetry.space_group_name_H-M   'P 1'
#
loop_
_entity.id
_entity.type
_entity.pdbx_description
1 polymer ?
#
loop_
_entity_poly.entity_id
_entity_poly.type
_entity_poly.pdbx_seq_one_letter_code
_entity_poly.pdbx_strand_id
1 'polypeptide(L)'
;TPTALGMALGCEAALAPAEAAPALHARAVAHLEESPAQDELARARIALGLAAADRDQLHRGLRLARLCGADALAEQARAALA
;
A
#
# COMPACT_ATOMS: atom_id res chain seq x y z
N THR A 1 8.63 1.48 -15.68
CA THR A 1 9.41 0.88 -14.57
C THR A 1 8.46 0.22 -13.60
N PRO A 2 8.90 -0.75 -12.77
CA PRO A 2 8.05 -1.37 -11.77
C PRO A 2 7.39 -0.34 -10.84
N THR A 3 8.15 0.67 -10.39
CA THR A 3 7.61 1.80 -9.60
C THR A 3 6.45 2.51 -10.30
N ALA A 4 6.62 2.90 -11.58
CA ALA A 4 5.58 3.63 -12.31
C ALA A 4 4.32 2.79 -12.53
N LEU A 5 4.48 1.49 -12.82
CA LEU A 5 3.35 0.56 -12.96
C LEU A 5 2.59 0.40 -11.64
N GLY A 6 3.33 0.23 -10.54
CA GLY A 6 2.73 0.10 -9.21
C GLY A 6 1.97 1.35 -8.77
N MET A 7 2.54 2.54 -9.00
CA MET A 7 1.85 3.81 -8.71
C MET A 7 0.60 3.99 -9.58
N ALA A 8 0.68 3.66 -10.89
CA ALA A 8 -0.46 3.76 -11.80
C ALA A 8 -1.61 2.85 -11.35
N LEU A 9 -1.31 1.60 -10.97
CA LEU A 9 -2.31 0.67 -10.42
C LEU A 9 -2.89 1.15 -9.09
N GLY A 10 -2.07 1.81 -8.25
CA GLY A 10 -2.56 2.44 -7.01
C GLY A 10 -3.56 3.57 -7.28
N CYS A 11 -3.30 4.41 -8.29
CA CYS A 11 -4.25 5.43 -8.74
C CYS A 11 -5.52 4.83 -9.33
N GLU A 12 -5.39 3.78 -10.14
CA GLU A 12 -6.53 3.05 -10.70
C GLU A 12 -7.41 2.45 -9.59
N ALA A 13 -6.80 1.81 -8.59
CA ALA A 13 -7.49 1.23 -7.45
C ALA A 13 -8.29 2.26 -6.64
N ALA A 14 -7.76 3.49 -6.49
CA ALA A 14 -8.45 4.57 -5.77
C ALA A 14 -9.72 5.08 -6.49
N LEU A 15 -9.84 4.80 -7.79
CA LEU A 15 -10.99 5.16 -8.63
C LEU A 15 -11.91 3.97 -8.90
N ALA A 16 -11.46 2.76 -8.59
CA ALA A 16 -12.19 1.53 -8.85
C ALA A 16 -13.33 1.31 -7.84
N PRO A 17 -14.36 0.52 -8.22
CA PRO A 17 -15.32 0.00 -7.26
C PRO A 17 -14.64 -0.74 -6.11
N ALA A 18 -15.26 -0.71 -4.93
CA ALA A 18 -14.70 -1.28 -3.71
C ALA A 18 -14.36 -2.78 -3.86
N GLU A 19 -15.11 -3.51 -4.69
CA GLU A 19 -14.92 -4.93 -4.92
C GLU A 19 -13.67 -5.24 -5.77
N ALA A 20 -13.25 -4.29 -6.62
CA ALA A 20 -12.10 -4.44 -7.52
C ALA A 20 -10.80 -3.85 -6.95
N ALA A 21 -10.90 -2.88 -6.03
CA ALA A 21 -9.76 -2.18 -5.45
C ALA A 21 -8.70 -3.10 -4.80
N PRO A 22 -9.06 -4.17 -4.04
CA PRO A 22 -8.07 -5.06 -3.44
C PRO A 22 -7.15 -5.72 -4.47
N ALA A 23 -7.70 -6.18 -5.60
CA ALA A 23 -6.92 -6.86 -6.64
C ALA A 23 -5.94 -5.90 -7.32
N LEU A 24 -6.36 -4.66 -7.57
CA LEU A 24 -5.50 -3.62 -8.14
C LEU A 24 -4.39 -3.22 -7.17
N HIS A 25 -4.71 -3.03 -5.88
CA HIS A 25 -3.70 -2.77 -4.86
C HIS A 25 -2.71 -3.93 -4.68
N ALA A 26 -3.15 -5.18 -4.77
CA ALA A 26 -2.26 -6.34 -4.72
C ALA A 26 -1.26 -6.35 -5.89
N ARG A 27 -1.72 -6.04 -7.10
CA ARG A 27 -0.83 -5.89 -8.27
C ARG A 27 0.12 -4.70 -8.12
N ALA A 28 -0.36 -3.59 -7.55
CA ALA A 28 0.49 -2.44 -7.24
C ALA A 28 1.64 -2.81 -6.29
N VAL A 29 1.33 -3.53 -5.21
CA VAL A 29 2.33 -4.03 -4.26
C VAL A 29 3.36 -4.93 -4.96
N ALA A 30 2.92 -5.88 -5.78
CA ALA A 30 3.83 -6.79 -6.49
C ALA A 30 4.86 -6.03 -7.35
N HIS A 31 4.42 -5.03 -8.11
CA HIS A 31 5.35 -4.20 -8.90
C HIS A 31 6.25 -3.30 -8.03
N LEU A 32 5.78 -2.84 -6.88
CA LEU A 32 6.59 -2.00 -5.98
C LEU A 32 7.61 -2.81 -5.19
N GLU A 33 7.36 -4.09 -4.92
CA GLU A 33 8.33 -5.02 -4.32
C GLU A 33 9.55 -5.27 -5.22
N GLU A 34 9.39 -5.15 -6.54
CA GLU A 34 10.47 -5.24 -7.54
C GLU A 34 11.26 -3.93 -7.67
N SER A 35 10.99 -2.93 -6.83
CA SER A 35 11.52 -1.57 -6.95
C SER A 35 12.14 -1.08 -5.64
N PRO A 36 13.13 -0.16 -5.69
CA PRO A 36 13.74 0.42 -4.48
C PRO A 36 12.84 1.47 -3.78
N ALA A 37 11.67 1.79 -4.34
CA ALA A 37 10.76 2.82 -3.88
C ALA A 37 9.96 2.38 -2.62
N GLN A 38 10.61 2.45 -1.45
CA GLN A 38 10.09 1.91 -0.20
C GLN A 38 8.89 2.69 0.37
N ASP A 39 8.86 4.01 0.19
CA ASP A 39 7.75 4.87 0.61
C ASP A 39 6.47 4.51 -0.16
N GLU A 40 6.58 4.32 -1.47
CA GLU A 40 5.50 3.90 -2.35
C GLU A 40 5.04 2.49 -1.98
N LEU A 41 5.97 1.57 -1.70
CA LEU A 41 5.62 0.23 -1.24
C LEU A 41 4.90 0.27 0.12
N ALA A 42 5.32 1.13 1.05
CA ALA A 42 4.63 1.33 2.34
C ALA A 42 3.19 1.79 2.12
N ARG A 43 2.99 2.81 1.28
CA ARG A 43 1.67 3.34 0.91
C ARG A 43 0.79 2.27 0.26
N ALA A 44 1.33 1.52 -0.69
CA ALA A 44 0.57 0.47 -1.39
C ALA A 44 0.15 -0.67 -0.48
N ARG A 45 1.01 -1.11 0.46
CA ARG A 45 0.65 -2.13 1.45
C ARG A 45 -0.42 -1.64 2.42
N ILE A 46 -0.35 -0.39 2.87
CA ILE A 46 -1.40 0.18 3.73
C ILE A 46 -2.73 0.27 2.96
N ALA A 47 -2.70 0.72 1.71
CA ALA A 47 -3.91 0.79 0.88
C ALA A 47 -4.53 -0.59 0.62
N LEU A 48 -3.72 -1.62 0.33
CA LEU A 48 -4.19 -3.00 0.22
C LEU A 48 -4.80 -3.50 1.52
N GLY A 49 -4.12 -3.26 2.65
CA GLY A 49 -4.60 -3.65 3.97
C GLY A 49 -5.95 -3.03 4.33
N LEU A 50 -6.15 -1.75 3.99
CA LEU A 50 -7.42 -1.06 4.17
C LEU A 50 -8.52 -1.62 3.25
N ALA A 51 -8.23 -1.78 1.95
CA ALA A 51 -9.21 -2.24 0.98
C ALA A 51 -9.64 -3.70 1.21
N ALA A 52 -8.74 -4.55 1.69
CA ALA A 52 -8.99 -5.99 1.89
C ALA A 52 -9.25 -6.39 3.35
N ALA A 53 -9.26 -5.43 4.29
CA ALA A 53 -9.19 -5.70 5.73
C ALA A 53 -8.03 -6.64 6.12
N ASP A 54 -6.92 -6.58 5.39
CA ASP A 54 -5.73 -7.43 5.57
C ASP A 54 -4.77 -6.79 6.60
N ARG A 55 -4.84 -7.30 7.83
CA ARG A 55 -4.00 -6.84 8.94
C ARG A 55 -2.50 -7.11 8.70
N ASP A 56 -2.13 -8.15 7.96
CA ASP A 56 -0.71 -8.44 7.71
C ASP A 56 -0.09 -7.39 6.79
N GLN A 57 -0.84 -6.95 5.79
CA GLN A 57 -0.43 -5.86 4.91
C GLN A 57 -0.33 -4.53 5.67
N LEU A 58 -1.26 -4.24 6.58
CA LEU A 58 -1.18 -3.08 7.47
C LEU A 58 0.09 -3.10 8.34
N HIS A 59 0.44 -4.24 8.96
CA HIS A 59 1.67 -4.35 9.75
C HIS A 59 2.94 -4.19 8.89
N ARG A 60 2.98 -4.81 7.70
CA ARG A 60 4.12 -4.68 6.78
C ARG A 60 4.29 -3.24 6.29
N GLY A 61 3.18 -2.58 5.95
CA GLY A 61 3.15 -1.17 5.57
C GLY A 61 3.59 -0.25 6.71
N LEU A 62 3.09 -0.47 7.94
CA LEU A 62 3.52 0.28 9.13
C LEU A 62 5.03 0.18 9.37
N ARG A 63 5.60 -1.03 9.25
CA ARG A 63 7.06 -1.20 9.42
C ARG A 63 7.85 -0.39 8.40
N LEU A 64 7.46 -0.44 7.12
CA LEU A 64 8.13 0.34 6.08
C LEU A 64 7.95 1.85 6.31
N ALA A 65 6.74 2.30 6.61
CA ALA A 65 6.46 3.71 6.87
C ALA A 65 7.34 4.26 8.01
N ARG A 66 7.56 3.47 9.07
CA ARG A 66 8.50 3.82 10.16
C ARG A 66 9.96 3.88 9.71
N LEU A 67 10.40 2.92 8.90
CA LEU A 67 11.77 2.90 8.37
C LEU A 67 12.07 4.11 7.50
N CYS A 68 11.09 4.57 6.73
CA CYS A 68 11.21 5.73 5.84
C CYS A 68 10.95 7.09 6.52
N GLY A 69 10.47 7.11 7.78
CA GLY A 69 10.04 8.35 8.43
C GLY A 69 8.72 8.93 7.89
N ALA A 70 7.89 8.11 7.23
CA ALA A 70 6.58 8.50 6.71
C ALA A 70 5.52 8.48 7.82
N ASP A 71 5.62 9.43 8.76
CA ASP A 71 4.84 9.43 10.01
C ASP A 71 3.33 9.41 9.79
N ALA A 72 2.83 10.16 8.80
CA ALA A 72 1.39 10.17 8.49
C ALA A 72 0.88 8.80 8.02
N LEU A 73 1.68 8.07 7.23
CA LEU A 73 1.34 6.70 6.81
C LEU A 73 1.41 5.73 7.99
N ALA A 74 2.42 5.90 8.86
CA ALA A 74 2.55 5.08 10.05
C ALA A 74 1.37 5.27 11.00
N GLU A 75 0.87 6.49 11.15
CA GLU A 75 -0.31 6.77 11.97
C GLU A 75 -1.58 6.20 11.36
N GLN A 76 -1.78 6.37 10.06
CA GLN A 76 -2.90 5.76 9.33
C GLN A 76 -2.96 4.24 9.52
N ALA A 77 -1.81 3.56 9.40
CA ALA A 77 -1.74 2.11 9.59
C ALA A 77 -2.03 1.68 11.03
N ARG A 78 -1.59 2.45 12.04
CA ARG A 78 -1.92 2.17 13.45
C ARG A 78 -3.40 2.33 13.74
N ALA A 79 -4.00 3.42 13.24
CA ALA A 79 -5.43 3.67 13.42
C ALA A 79 -6.28 2.55 12.81
N ALA A 80 -5.87 1.98 11.68
CA ALA A 80 -6.55 0.86 11.04
C ALA A 80 -6.34 -0.50 11.75
N LEU A 81 -5.31 -0.61 12.60
CA LEU A 81 -4.99 -1.83 13.35
C LEU A 81 -5.61 -1.89 14.74
N ALA A 82 -6.00 -0.73 15.28
CA ALA A 82 -6.72 -0.56 16.55
C ALA A 82 -8.14 -1.12 16.44
#